data_AF-A0A094PWL8-F1
#
_entry.id   AF-A0A094PWL8-F1
#
_cell.length_a   1.000
_cell.length_b   1.000
_cell.length_c   1.000
_cell.angle_alpha   90.00
_cell.angle_beta   90.00
_cell.angle_gamma   90.00
#
_symmetry.space_group_name_H-M   'P 1'
#
loop_
_entity.id
_entity.type
_entity.pdbx_description
1 polymer ?
#
loop_
_entity_poly.entity_id
_entity_poly.type
_entity_poly.pdbx_seq_one_letter_code
_entity_poly.pdbx_strand_id
1 'polypeptide(L)' 'MNALKPWHLVVLAVVFLVLFGAKRLPDSARSLGRSLRIFKSEVQELNKDDSDGDKKTNP' A
#
# COMPACT_ATOMS: atom_id res chain seq x y z
N MET A 1 -3.80 -27.20 -7.29
CA MET A 1 -3.24 -25.93 -7.79
C MET A 1 -4.33 -25.15 -8.54
N ASN A 2 -5.26 -24.49 -7.83
CA ASN A 2 -6.33 -23.69 -8.45
C ASN A 2 -6.71 -22.46 -7.61
N ALA A 3 -5.93 -22.17 -6.56
CA ALA A 3 -6.28 -21.22 -5.51
C ALA A 3 -6.25 -19.75 -5.96
N LEU A 4 -5.65 -19.47 -7.13
CA LEU A 4 -5.54 -18.12 -7.67
C LEU A 4 -6.44 -17.89 -8.89
N LYS A 5 -7.54 -18.64 -9.01
CA LYS A 5 -8.56 -18.29 -10.01
C LYS A 5 -9.14 -16.93 -9.63
N PRO A 6 -9.13 -15.92 -10.53
CA PRO A 6 -9.68 -14.59 -10.28
C PRO A 6 -11.09 -14.60 -9.70
N TRP A 7 -11.87 -15.65 -10.01
CA TRP A 7 -13.20 -15.89 -9.46
C TRP A 7 -13.26 -15.91 -7.92
N HIS A 8 -12.28 -16.50 -7.24
CA HIS A 8 -12.28 -16.56 -5.77
C HIS A 8 -12.11 -15.16 -5.15
N LEU A 9 -11.30 -14.31 -5.77
CA LEU A 9 -11.10 -12.93 -5.33
C LEU A 9 -12.39 -12.11 -5.48
N VAL A 10 -13.16 -12.34 -6.54
CA VAL A 10 -14.46 -11.68 -6.74
C VAL A 10 -15.44 -12.10 -5.65
N VAL A 11 -15.56 -13.39 -5.36
CA VAL A 11 -16.43 -13.89 -4.28
C VAL A 11 -16.01 -13.33 -2.93
N LEU A 12 -14.70 -13.31 -2.64
CA LEU A 12 -14.17 -12.74 -1.41
C LEU A 12 -14.51 -11.24 -1.31
N ALA A 13 -14.30 -10.48 -2.38
CA ALA A 13 -14.63 -9.06 -2.41
C ALA A 13 -16.12 -8.82 -2.14
N VAL A 14 -17.01 -9.63 -2.71
CA VAL A 14 -18.46 -9.54 -2.45
C VAL A 14 -18.77 -9.83 -0.98
N VAL A 15 -18.21 -10.89 -0.40
CA VAL A 15 -18.40 -11.22 1.02
C VAL A 15 -17.91 -10.08 1.92
N PHE A 16 -16.73 -9.53 1.64
CA PHE A 16 -16.18 -8.37 2.36
C PHE A 16 -17.09 -7.14 2.22
N LEU A 17 -17.61 -6.86 1.04
CA LEU A 17 -18.53 -5.74 0.81
C LEU A 17 -19.84 -5.90 1.58
N VAL A 18 -20.36 -7.12 1.73
CA VAL A 18 -21.57 -7.39 2.52
C VAL A 18 -21.30 -7.20 4.02
N LEU A 19 -20.17 -7.71 4.53
CA LEU A 19 -19.84 -7.63 5.96
C LEU A 19 -19.48 -6.21 6.41
N PHE A 20 -18.67 -5.50 5.63
CA PHE A 20 -18.16 -4.18 5.98
C PHE A 20 -19.00 -3.04 5.40
N GLY A 21 -19.75 -3.29 4.33
CA GLY A 21 -20.50 -2.29 3.58
C GLY A 21 -19.67 -1.61 2.49
N ALA A 22 -20.29 -1.38 1.32
CA ALA A 22 -19.62 -0.81 0.15
C ALA A 22 -19.02 0.59 0.35
N LYS A 23 -19.50 1.34 1.35
CA LYS A 23 -19.01 2.69 1.66
C LYS A 23 -17.83 2.69 2.64
N ARG A 24 -17.72 1.68 3.52
CA ARG A 24 -16.66 1.63 4.56
C ARG A 24 -15.33 1.11 4.01
N LEU A 25 -15.38 0.17 3.07
CA LEU A 25 -14.19 -0.39 2.44
C LEU A 25 -13.34 0.69 1.74
N PRO A 26 -13.88 1.56 0.85
CA PRO A 26 -13.10 2.61 0.22
C PRO A 26 -12.71 3.72 1.19
N ASP A 27 -13.52 4.02 2.20
CA ASP A 27 -13.24 5.07 3.17
C ASP A 27 -12.07 4.71 4.09
N SER A 28 -12.08 3.49 4.64
CA SER A 28 -10.95 2.94 5.39
C SER A 28 -9.70 2.78 4.52
N ALA A 29 -9.83 2.32 3.27
CA ALA A 29 -8.68 2.25 2.37
C ALA A 29 -8.10 3.63 2.06
N ARG A 30 -8.93 4.68 1.95
CA ARG A 30 -8.47 6.06 1.72
C ARG A 30 -7.73 6.62 2.93
N SER A 31 -8.23 6.40 4.16
CA SER A 31 -7.54 6.88 5.36
C SER A 31 -6.21 6.15 5.58
N LEU A 32 -6.21 4.82 5.45
CA LEU A 32 -4.99 4.01 5.52
C LEU A 32 -4.00 4.36 4.40
N GLY A 33 -4.50 4.60 3.17
CA GLY A 33 -3.68 5.01 2.03
C GLY A 33 -3.01 6.37 2.23
N ARG A 34 -3.66 7.32 2.91
CA ARG A 34 -3.04 8.60 3.28
C ARG A 34 -1.89 8.40 4.27
N SER A 35 -2.10 7.59 5.31
CA SER A 35 -1.04 7.27 6.29
C SER A 35 0.14 6.54 5.64
N LEU A 36 -0.13 5.56 4.77
CA LEU A 36 0.90 4.85 4.02
C LEU A 36 1.66 5.75 3.05
N ARG A 37 1.01 6.75 2.45
CA ARG A 37 1.67 7.72 1.57
C ARG A 37 2.68 8.57 2.35
N ILE A 38 2.30 9.06 3.53
CA ILE A 38 3.18 9.85 4.40
C ILE A 38 4.38 9.00 4.80
N PHE A 39 4.12 7.80 5.32
CA PHE A 39 5.16 6.84 5.70
C PHE A 39 6.09 6.51 4.52
N LYS A 40 5.55 6.30 3.32
CA LYS A 40 6.34 6.05 2.11
C LYS A 40 7.23 7.24 1.75
N SER A 41 6.75 8.47 1.89
CA SER A 41 7.53 9.68 1.62
C SER A 41 8.69 9.83 2.61
N GLU A 42 8.44 9.61 3.91
CA GLU A 42 9.49 9.60 4.93
C GLU A 42 10.53 8.51 4.66
N VAL A 43 10.09 7.28 4.36
CA VAL A 43 11.01 6.17 4.01
C VAL A 43 11.80 6.47 2.74
N GLN A 44 11.19 7.12 1.74
CA GLN A 44 11.88 7.48 0.50
C GLN A 44 12.94 8.55 0.72
N GLU A 45 12.69 9.52 1.60
CA GLU A 45 13.67 10.55 1.97
C GLU A 45 14.89 9.90 2.64
N LEU A 46 14.66 8.99 3.60
CA LEU A 46 15.73 8.21 4.23
C LEU A 46 16.57 7.40 3.21
N ASN A 47 15.91 6.74 2.26
CA ASN A 47 16.61 5.99 1.21
C ASN A 47 17.37 6.89 0.22
N LYS A 48 16.91 8.14 0.05
CA LYS A 48 17.53 9.10 -0.87
C LYS A 48 18.79 9.73 -0.25
N ASP A 49 18.77 10.00 1.05
CA ASP A 49 19.94 10.44 1.80
C ASP A 49 21.06 9.38 1.78
N ASP A 50 20.71 8.09 1.85
CA ASP A 50 21.67 6.98 1.68
C ASP A 50 22.25 6.90 0.25
N SER A 51 21.51 7.38 -0.77
CA SER A 51 21.95 7.33 -2.18
C SER A 51 22.75 8.56 -2.63
N ASP A 52 22.57 9.73 -2.01
CA ASP A 52 23.33 10.96 -2.32
C ASP A 52 24.62 11.09 -1.48
N GLY A 53 24.80 10.24 -0.46
CA GLY A 53 26.05 10.08 0.29
C GLY A 53 27.21 9.49 -0.52
N ASP A 54 26.93 8.80 -1.63
CA ASP A 54 27.93 8.16 -2.52
C ASP A 54 28.39 9.07 -3.68
N LYS A 55 28.22 10.39 -3.57
CA LYS A 55 28.91 11.40 -4.42
C LYS A 55 29.68 12.45 -3.63
N LYS A 56 30.01 12.17 -2.37
CA LYS A 56 31.01 12.94 -1.60
C LYS A 56 32.03 12.02 -0.93
N THR A 57 32.49 10.99 -1.64
CA THR A 57 33.78 10.36 -1.31
C THR A 57 34.87 10.97 -2.20
N ASN A 58 35.84 11.63 -1.55
CA ASN A 58 37.11 12.21 -2.04
C ASN A 58 37.05 13.64 -2.60
N PRO A 59 38.08 14.47 -2.32
CA PRO A 59 39.36 14.20 -1.63
C PRO A 59 39.47 14.77 -0.21
#